data_AF-A0A9P7HD35-F1
#
_entry.id   AF-A0A9P7HD35-F1
#
_cell.length_a   1.000
_cell.length_b   1.000
_cell.length_c   1.000
_cell.angle_alpha   90.00
_cell.angle_beta   90.00
_cell.angle_gamma   90.00
#
_symmetry.space_group_name_H-M   'P 1'
#
loop_
_entity.id
_entity.type
_entity.pdbx_description
1 polymer ?
#
loop_
_entity_poly.entity_id
_entity_poly.type
_entity_poly.pdbx_seq_one_letter_code
_entity_poly.pdbx_strand_id
1 'polypeptide(L)'
;MQDGSRVHTAAATMTYLRDHGIEVLDWAPYSPDLNPIENIWALLKLWIGGHYEVEKLSPQQLEEAILAAWEALPEEEVIKVFRSMPDRLKECIAKGGYQTSY
;
A
#
# COMPACT_ATOMS: atom_id res chain seq x y z
N MET A 1 0.35 9.93 -2.10
CA MET A 1 1.63 9.26 -1.79
C MET A 1 1.89 8.24 -2.88
N GLN A 2 3.12 8.17 -3.38
CA GLN A 2 3.57 7.14 -4.33
C GLN A 2 5.05 6.89 -4.08
N ASP A 3 5.54 5.69 -4.41
CA ASP A 3 6.97 5.38 -4.29
C ASP A 3 7.81 6.11 -5.36
N GLY A 4 9.13 6.02 -5.23
CA GLY A 4 10.10 6.63 -6.14
C GLY A 4 10.35 5.86 -7.44
N SER A 5 9.46 4.96 -7.87
CA SER A 5 9.64 4.20 -9.12
C SER A 5 9.83 5.13 -10.34
N ARG A 6 10.59 4.69 -11.34
CA ARG A 6 10.90 5.50 -12.55
C ARG A 6 9.64 5.93 -13.31
N VAL A 7 8.59 5.11 -13.28
CA VAL A 7 7.31 5.45 -13.93
C VAL A 7 6.55 6.54 -13.17
N HIS A 8 6.70 6.61 -11.84
CA HIS A 8 6.06 7.63 -11.00
C HIS A 8 6.80 8.97 -11.05
N THR A 9 8.12 8.94 -11.25
CA THR A 9 8.99 10.13 -11.34
C THR A 9 9.23 10.62 -12.77
N ALA A 10 8.69 9.92 -13.78
CA ALA A 10 8.79 10.33 -15.18
C ALA A 10 8.18 11.73 -15.41
N ALA A 11 8.77 12.50 -16.33
CA ALA A 11 8.34 13.88 -16.61
C ALA A 11 6.86 13.96 -17.01
N ALA A 12 6.36 12.99 -17.78
CA ALA A 12 4.96 12.91 -18.16
C ALA A 12 4.04 12.71 -16.95
N THR A 13 4.39 11.79 -16.05
CA THR A 13 3.63 11.50 -14.82
C THR A 13 3.62 12.71 -13.88
N MET A 14 4.78 13.32 -13.62
CA MET A 14 4.87 14.49 -12.75
C MET A 14 4.15 15.71 -13.33
N THR A 15 4.17 15.88 -14.66
CA THR A 15 3.39 16.91 -15.36
C THR A 15 1.89 16.67 -15.16
N TYR A 16 1.42 15.45 -15.37
CA TYR A 16 0.02 15.09 -15.15
C TYR A 16 -0.44 15.40 -13.72
N LEU A 17 0.34 14.97 -12.72
CA LEU A 17 0.00 15.19 -11.31
C LEU A 17 -0.08 16.68 -10.97
N ARG A 18 0.90 17.47 -11.44
CA ARG A 18 0.90 18.93 -11.27
C ARG A 18 -0.31 19.60 -11.94
N ASP A 19 -0.60 19.23 -13.17
CA ASP A 19 -1.67 19.84 -13.96
C ASP A 19 -3.07 19.51 -13.38
N HIS A 20 -3.18 18.41 -12.60
CA HIS A 20 -4.38 18.03 -11.85
C HIS A 20 -4.37 18.51 -10.39
N GLY A 21 -3.37 19.31 -9.97
CA GLY A 21 -3.29 19.85 -8.61
C GLY A 21 -3.03 18.80 -7.53
N ILE A 22 -2.45 17.65 -7.88
CA ILE A 22 -2.12 16.57 -6.95
C ILE A 22 -0.76 16.85 -6.33
N GLU A 23 -0.73 17.07 -5.03
CA GLU A 23 0.52 17.19 -4.27
C GLU A 23 1.17 15.82 -4.08
N VAL A 24 2.44 15.70 -4.49
CA VAL A 24 3.25 14.50 -4.34
C VAL A 24 4.13 14.66 -3.11
N LEU A 25 3.98 13.76 -2.15
CA LEU A 25 4.85 13.69 -0.98
C LEU A 25 6.24 13.17 -1.36
N ASP A 26 7.28 13.78 -0.82
CA ASP A 26 8.63 13.24 -0.89
C ASP A 26 8.68 11.89 -0.17
N TRP A 27 9.17 10.85 -0.87
CA TRP A 27 9.18 9.49 -0.37
C TRP A 27 10.60 8.94 -0.28
N ALA A 28 10.96 8.40 0.87
CA ALA A 28 12.26 7.77 1.07
C ALA A 28 12.35 6.46 0.25
N PRO A 29 13.47 6.20 -0.44
CA PRO A 29 13.68 4.94 -1.13
C PRO A 29 13.78 3.78 -0.14
N TYR A 30 13.34 2.59 -0.54
CA TYR A 30 13.39 1.36 0.27
C TYR A 30 12.62 1.43 1.60
N SER A 31 11.52 2.19 1.66
CA SER A 31 10.66 2.31 2.85
C SER A 31 9.27 1.71 2.65
N PRO A 32 9.14 0.40 2.37
CA PRO A 32 7.83 -0.26 2.26
C PRO A 32 7.08 -0.30 3.59
N ASP A 33 7.81 -0.33 4.71
CA ASP A 33 7.29 -0.30 6.08
C ASP A 33 6.55 1.00 6.42
N LEU A 34 6.91 2.09 5.71
CA LEU A 34 6.19 3.36 5.80
C LEU A 34 4.98 3.43 4.86
N ASN A 35 4.85 2.53 3.89
CA ASN A 35 3.76 2.56 2.91
C ASN A 35 2.53 1.80 3.43
N PRO A 36 1.42 2.47 3.79
CA PRO A 36 0.25 1.82 4.38
C PRO A 36 -0.37 0.74 3.50
N ILE A 37 -0.25 0.86 2.17
CA ILE A 37 -0.89 -0.07 1.24
C ILE A 37 -0.32 -1.48 1.36
N GLU A 38 0.91 -1.64 1.84
CA GLU A 38 1.52 -2.96 2.04
C GLU A 38 0.75 -3.78 3.08
N ASN A 39 0.27 -3.13 4.16
CA ASN A 39 -0.56 -3.81 5.15
C ASN A 39 -1.96 -4.12 4.61
N ILE A 40 -2.51 -3.25 3.75
CA ILE A 40 -3.78 -3.54 3.07
C ILE A 40 -3.63 -4.77 2.17
N TRP A 41 -2.55 -4.85 1.38
CA TRP A 41 -2.25 -6.04 0.56
C TRP A 41 -2.09 -7.31 1.40
N ALA A 42 -1.48 -7.21 2.59
CA ALA A 42 -1.38 -8.33 3.51
C ALA A 42 -2.75 -8.82 4.00
N LEU A 43 -3.67 -7.90 4.33
CA LEU A 43 -5.04 -8.23 4.73
C LEU A 43 -5.82 -8.91 3.61
N LEU A 44 -5.73 -8.39 2.38
CA LEU A 44 -6.38 -9.02 1.22
C LEU A 44 -5.83 -10.42 0.95
N LYS A 45 -4.50 -10.59 0.99
CA LYS A 45 -3.85 -11.91 0.81
C LYS A 45 -4.28 -12.91 1.89
N LEU A 46 -4.37 -12.45 3.15
CA LEU A 46 -4.84 -13.29 4.25
C LEU A 46 -6.28 -13.74 4.04
N TRP A 47 -7.15 -12.83 3.62
CA TRP A 47 -8.54 -13.16 3.33
C TRP A 47 -8.65 -14.15 2.17
N ILE A 48 -7.96 -13.90 1.05
CA ILE A 48 -7.99 -14.77 -0.13
C ILE A 48 -7.48 -16.18 0.22
N GLY A 49 -6.35 -16.28 0.92
CA GLY A 49 -5.78 -17.56 1.34
C GLY A 49 -6.66 -18.35 2.33
N GLY A 50 -7.58 -17.67 3.04
CA GLY A 50 -8.57 -18.32 3.90
C GLY A 50 -9.83 -18.80 3.17
N HIS A 51 -10.08 -18.34 1.95
CA HIS A 51 -11.32 -18.62 1.20
C HIS A 51 -11.11 -19.41 -0.08
N TYR A 52 -9.89 -19.42 -0.64
CA TYR A 52 -9.59 -20.02 -1.93
C TYR A 52 -8.31 -20.87 -1.88
N GLU A 53 -8.28 -21.95 -2.68
CA GLU A 53 -7.04 -22.63 -3.04
C GLU A 53 -6.36 -21.83 -4.16
N VAL A 54 -5.53 -20.85 -3.78
CA VAL A 54 -4.97 -19.84 -4.68
C VAL A 54 -4.22 -20.44 -5.86
N GLU A 55 -3.54 -21.57 -5.66
CA GLU A 55 -2.76 -22.27 -6.68
C GLU A 55 -3.62 -22.87 -7.81
N LYS A 56 -4.94 -22.98 -7.59
CA LYS A 56 -5.89 -23.52 -8.57
C LYS A 56 -6.69 -22.44 -9.31
N LEU A 57 -6.54 -21.17 -8.92
CA LEU A 57 -7.30 -20.08 -9.54
C LEU A 57 -6.73 -19.74 -10.92
N SER A 58 -7.61 -19.56 -11.90
CA SER A 58 -7.27 -18.87 -13.13
C SER A 58 -7.04 -17.37 -12.86
N PRO A 59 -6.39 -16.63 -13.79
CA PRO A 59 -6.26 -15.19 -13.65
C PRO A 59 -7.59 -14.46 -13.43
N GLN A 60 -8.66 -14.88 -14.11
CA GLN A 60 -10.00 -14.28 -13.96
C GLN A 60 -10.59 -14.58 -12.57
N GLN A 61 -10.45 -15.81 -12.09
CA GLN A 61 -10.91 -16.18 -10.75
C GLN A 61 -10.11 -15.47 -9.65
N LEU A 62 -8.82 -15.22 -9.89
CA LEU A 62 -7.99 -14.45 -8.97
C LEU A 62 -8.45 -12.98 -8.91
N GLU A 63 -8.80 -12.38 -10.05
CA GLU A 63 -9.35 -11.02 -10.09
C GLU A 63 -10.68 -10.93 -9.31
N GLU A 64 -11.59 -11.88 -9.52
CA GLU A 64 -12.84 -11.99 -8.77
C GLU A 64 -12.59 -12.16 -7.26
N ALA A 65 -11.62 -12.99 -6.88
CA ALA A 65 -11.25 -13.20 -5.48
C ALA A 65 -10.65 -11.94 -4.85
N ILE A 66 -9.85 -11.15 -5.59
CA ILE A 66 -9.30 -9.87 -5.12
C ILE A 66 -10.42 -8.86 -4.89
N LEU A 67 -11.38 -8.76 -5.82
CA LEU A 67 -12.54 -7.88 -5.66
C LEU A 67 -13.40 -8.31 -4.47
N ALA A 68 -13.67 -9.60 -4.30
CA ALA A 68 -14.41 -10.11 -3.14
C ALA A 68 -13.67 -9.82 -1.82
N ALA A 69 -12.35 -9.95 -1.80
CA ALA A 69 -11.53 -9.62 -0.63
C ALA A 69 -11.59 -8.13 -0.29
N TRP A 70 -11.58 -7.28 -1.32
CA TRP A 70 -11.68 -5.84 -1.16
C TRP A 70 -13.04 -5.42 -0.58
N GLU A 71 -14.14 -5.94 -1.12
CA GLU A 71 -15.49 -5.68 -0.60
C GLU A 71 -15.71 -6.23 0.80
N ALA A 72 -15.02 -7.32 1.17
CA ALA A 72 -15.07 -7.90 2.50
C ALA A 72 -14.19 -7.17 3.52
N LEU A 73 -13.27 -6.29 3.09
CA LEU A 73 -12.34 -5.60 3.97
C LEU A 73 -13.07 -4.51 4.77
N PRO A 74 -13.12 -4.61 6.12
CA PRO A 74 -13.80 -3.59 6.91
C PRO A 74 -13.09 -2.23 6.79
N GLU A 75 -13.87 -1.17 6.60
CA GLU A 75 -13.36 0.21 6.53
C GLU A 75 -12.53 0.57 7.79
N GLU A 76 -12.90 0.02 8.96
CA GLU A 76 -12.16 0.21 10.21
C GLU A 76 -10.70 -0.26 10.12
N GLU A 77 -10.42 -1.39 9.45
CA GLU A 77 -9.05 -1.87 9.27
C GLU A 77 -8.25 -0.96 8.34
N VAL A 78 -8.88 -0.43 7.29
CA VAL A 78 -8.27 0.58 6.41
C VAL A 78 -7.91 1.83 7.21
N ILE A 79 -8.88 2.37 7.96
CA ILE A 79 -8.69 3.56 8.80
C ILE A 79 -7.58 3.34 9.83
N LYS A 80 -7.54 2.18 10.49
CA LYS A 80 -6.53 1.82 11.47
C LYS A 80 -5.12 1.79 10.87
N VAL A 81 -4.97 1.22 9.66
CA VAL A 81 -3.70 1.20 8.93
C VAL A 81 -3.22 2.61 8.59
N PHE A 82 -4.10 3.52 8.17
CA PHE A 82 -3.74 4.92 7.94
C PHE A 82 -3.42 5.67 9.23
N ARG A 83 -4.17 5.43 10.31
CA ARG A 83 -3.97 6.06 11.62
C ARG A 83 -2.65 5.65 12.29
N SER A 84 -1.99 4.56 11.86
CA SER A 84 -0.68 4.18 12.38
C SER A 84 0.49 4.98 11.80
N MET A 85 0.27 5.78 10.75
CA MET A 85 1.35 6.55 10.09
C MET A 85 2.17 7.43 11.04
N PRO A 86 1.57 8.20 11.97
CA PRO A 86 2.36 8.98 12.92
C PRO A 86 3.29 8.12 13.78
N ASP A 87 2.89 6.90 14.14
CA ASP A 87 3.69 6.01 14.98
C ASP A 87 4.80 5.33 14.16
N ARG A 88 4.55 4.96 12.90
CA ARG A 88 5.59 4.52 11.95
C ARG A 88 6.69 5.57 11.80
N LEU A 89 6.29 6.83 11.59
CA LEU A 89 7.25 7.94 11.42
C LEU A 89 8.06 8.18 12.70
N LYS A 90 7.42 8.16 13.88
CA LYS A 90 8.13 8.26 15.17
C LYS A 90 9.13 7.12 15.35
N GLU A 91 8.74 5.89 15.01
CA GLU A 91 9.63 4.74 15.12
C GLU A 91 10.82 4.85 14.16
N CYS A 92 10.58 5.25 12.91
CA CYS A 92 11.63 5.48 11.91
C CYS A 92 12.64 6.53 12.40
N ILE A 93 12.16 7.65 12.95
CA ILE A 93 13.02 8.68 13.55
C ILE A 93 13.80 8.13 14.75
N ALA A 94 13.15 7.41 15.67
CA ALA A 94 13.80 6.81 16.84
C ALA A 94 14.87 5.79 16.45
N LYS A 95 14.67 5.10 15.32
CA LYS A 95 15.63 4.18 14.72
C LYS A 95 16.63 4.87 13.78
N GLY A 96 16.68 6.20 13.71
CA GLY A 96 17.64 6.91 12.85
C GLY A 96 17.48 6.62 11.35
N GLY A 97 16.27 6.34 10.90
CA GLY A 97 15.96 6.02 9.50
C GLY A 97 16.01 4.53 9.15
N TYR A 98 16.31 3.64 10.09
CA TYR A 98 16.22 2.19 9.87
C TYR A 98 14.77 1.67 9.92
N GLN A 99 14.58 0.47 9.37
CA GLN A 99 13.29 -0.21 9.22
C GLN A 99 12.48 -0.27 10.53
N THR A 100 11.21 0.10 10.43
CA THR A 100 10.23 0.04 11.53
C THR A 100 9.73 -1.39 11.75
N SER A 101 8.85 -1.58 12.74
CA SER A 101 8.23 -2.86 13.05
C SER A 101 6.99 -3.18 12.22
N TYR A 102 6.62 -2.29 11.29
CA TYR A 102 5.38 -2.33 10.51
C TYR A 102 5.50 -3.06 9.17
#